data_AF-B9TPD1-F1
#
_entry.id   AF-B9TPD1-F1
#
_cell.length_a   1.000
_cell.length_b   1.000
_cell.length_c   1.000
_cell.angle_alpha   90.00
_cell.angle_beta   90.00
_cell.angle_gamma   90.00
#
_symmetry.space_group_name_H-M   'P 1'
#
loop_
_entity.id
_entity.type
_entity.pdbx_description
1 polymer ?
#
loop_
_entity_poly.entity_id
_entity_poly.type
_entity_poly.pdbx_seq_one_letter_code
_entity_poly.pdbx_strand_id
1 'polypeptide(L)'
;LLDDIADEVLRLSPTSATGLGLDKGARAALKSQLEDLSPAGDKAWAEEVKSIQVRLRGIDRASLSANAQIRYDTIAYAAESGVMGLRFPFGGAAAGFNGGTAPFPVTQQDGTITRLPEFLDSQHQIADAADADAYLARLQGMAKLLDDETARIEEQAGKGIMPPDFICKTALGQLQDFRKTAAADQKLVTSITERTHKLNIAGDWHARALKLVESSVYPALDRQIAAFSKAAAKATNVAGVHRLPDGAAYY
;
A
#
# COMPACT_ATOMS: atom_id res chain seq x y z
N LEU A 1 -12.57 13.07 -19.24
CA LEU A 1 -13.17 12.03 -18.39
C LEU A 1 -12.18 10.93 -18.02
N LEU A 2 -11.76 10.05 -18.94
CA LEU A 2 -10.86 8.95 -18.53
C LEU A 2 -9.49 9.45 -18.03
N ASP A 3 -8.98 10.55 -18.60
CA ASP A 3 -7.77 11.21 -18.11
C ASP A 3 -7.97 11.79 -16.70
N ASP A 4 -9.15 12.36 -16.42
CA ASP A 4 -9.49 12.88 -15.08
C ASP A 4 -9.57 11.74 -14.06
N ILE A 5 -10.23 10.64 -14.42
CA ILE A 5 -10.30 9.41 -13.60
C ILE A 5 -8.90 8.86 -13.32
N ALA A 6 -8.04 8.81 -14.35
CA ALA A 6 -6.66 8.35 -14.18
C ALA A 6 -5.91 9.24 -13.18
N ASP A 7 -6.08 10.56 -13.26
CA ASP A 7 -5.42 11.49 -12.35
C ASP A 7 -5.96 11.44 -10.92
N GLU A 8 -7.26 11.21 -10.76
CA GLU A 8 -7.91 10.99 -9.46
C GLU A 8 -7.38 9.71 -8.80
N VAL A 9 -7.33 8.61 -9.54
CA VAL A 9 -6.79 7.32 -9.08
C VAL A 9 -5.30 7.43 -8.74
N LEU A 10 -4.49 8.11 -9.56
CA LEU A 10 -3.06 8.29 -9.28
C LEU A 10 -2.80 9.12 -8.01
N ARG A 11 -3.69 10.05 -7.65
CA ARG A 11 -3.60 10.79 -6.38
C ARG A 11 -3.87 9.89 -5.17
N LEU A 12 -4.70 8.86 -5.32
CA LEU A 12 -4.96 7.87 -4.28
C LEU A 12 -3.90 6.75 -4.24
N SER A 13 -3.10 6.61 -5.30
CA SER A 13 -2.02 5.63 -5.44
C SER A 13 -0.65 6.26 -5.76
N PRO A 14 -0.04 7.05 -4.84
CA PRO A 14 1.21 7.74 -5.12
C PRO A 14 2.39 6.81 -5.48
N THR A 15 2.46 5.60 -4.92
CA THR A 15 3.55 4.67 -5.26
C THR A 15 3.37 4.10 -6.68
N SER A 16 2.13 3.86 -7.12
CA SER A 16 1.84 3.51 -8.51
C SER A 16 2.21 4.63 -9.48
N ALA A 17 1.95 5.89 -9.11
CA ALA A 17 2.40 7.03 -9.91
C ALA A 17 3.93 7.05 -10.09
N THR A 18 4.70 6.79 -9.03
CA THR A 18 6.16 6.63 -9.14
C THR A 18 6.56 5.43 -10.00
N GLY A 19 5.93 4.26 -9.80
CA GLY A 19 6.27 3.06 -10.57
C GLY A 19 6.03 3.22 -12.08
N LEU A 20 5.08 4.07 -12.46
CA LEU A 20 4.80 4.44 -13.85
C LEU A 20 5.64 5.64 -14.35
N GLY A 21 6.46 6.25 -13.50
CA GLY A 21 7.25 7.45 -13.81
C GLY A 21 6.42 8.72 -13.99
N LEU A 22 5.21 8.76 -13.41
CA LEU A 22 4.22 9.81 -13.54
C LEU A 22 4.20 10.81 -12.39
N ASP A 23 5.10 10.69 -11.42
CA ASP A 23 5.28 11.60 -10.27
C ASP A 23 6.13 12.84 -10.62
N LYS A 24 5.80 13.49 -11.74
CA LYS A 24 6.52 14.65 -12.32
C LYS A 24 5.57 15.77 -12.72
N GLY A 25 6.12 16.96 -12.98
CA GLY A 25 5.35 18.12 -13.43
C GLY A 25 4.20 18.43 -12.47
N ALA A 26 2.96 18.45 -12.97
CA ALA A 26 1.77 18.68 -12.16
C ALA A 26 1.56 17.64 -11.04
N ARG A 27 2.18 16.45 -11.14
CA ARG A 27 2.11 15.36 -10.16
C ARG A 27 3.37 15.23 -9.31
N ALA A 28 4.30 16.19 -9.36
CA ALA A 28 5.57 16.13 -8.64
C ALA A 28 5.41 15.90 -7.12
N ALA A 29 4.33 16.39 -6.52
CA ALA A 29 4.04 16.18 -5.10
C ALA A 29 3.84 14.70 -4.72
N LEU A 30 3.45 13.83 -5.66
CA LEU A 30 3.26 12.39 -5.38
C LEU A 30 4.57 11.68 -5.04
N LYS A 31 5.72 12.23 -5.46
CA LYS A 31 7.05 11.62 -5.26
C LYS A 31 7.44 11.46 -3.80
N SER A 32 6.87 12.29 -2.91
CA SER A 32 7.10 12.24 -1.47
C SER A 32 5.94 11.63 -0.68
N GLN A 33 4.90 11.14 -1.36
CA GLN A 33 3.68 10.62 -0.73
C GLN A 33 3.62 9.10 -0.79
N LEU A 34 2.81 8.54 0.11
CA LEU A 34 2.41 7.13 0.16
C LEU A 34 0.88 7.04 0.15
N GLU A 35 0.33 5.85 -0.10
CA GLU A 35 -1.10 5.60 0.05
C GLU A 35 -1.58 5.92 1.48
N ASP A 36 -2.82 6.36 1.65
CA ASP A 36 -3.45 6.53 2.96
C ASP A 36 -4.18 5.24 3.36
N LEU A 37 -3.63 4.49 4.31
CA LEU A 37 -4.22 3.23 4.82
C LEU A 37 -5.19 3.44 6.00
N SER A 38 -5.44 4.70 6.38
CA SER A 38 -6.36 5.06 7.44
C SER A 38 -7.83 4.95 6.99
N PRO A 39 -8.81 5.04 7.92
CA PRO A 39 -10.22 5.12 7.56
C PRO A 39 -10.57 6.28 6.63
N ALA A 40 -9.79 7.36 6.63
CA ALA A 40 -9.98 8.48 5.70
C ALA A 40 -9.60 8.09 4.27
N GLY A 41 -8.50 7.37 4.08
CA GLY A 41 -8.09 6.82 2.80
C GLY A 41 -9.10 5.79 2.25
N ASP A 42 -9.60 4.89 3.11
CA ASP A 42 -10.66 3.95 2.74
C ASP A 42 -11.93 4.69 2.27
N LYS A 43 -12.31 5.77 2.96
CA LYS A 43 -13.43 6.61 2.58
C LYS A 43 -13.18 7.32 1.24
N ALA A 44 -11.99 7.86 1.02
CA ALA A 44 -11.64 8.52 -0.23
C ALA A 44 -11.73 7.54 -1.42
N TRP A 45 -11.21 6.32 -1.27
CA TRP A 45 -11.38 5.27 -2.26
C TRP A 45 -12.86 4.91 -2.49
N ALA A 46 -13.64 4.78 -1.41
CA ALA A 46 -15.07 4.47 -1.51
C ALA A 46 -15.86 5.55 -2.27
N GLU A 47 -15.51 6.83 -2.06
CA GLU A 47 -16.11 7.96 -2.77
C GLU A 47 -15.69 7.98 -4.24
N GLU A 48 -14.41 7.72 -4.53
CA GLU A 48 -13.87 7.70 -5.89
C GLU A 48 -14.50 6.60 -6.74
N VAL A 49 -14.54 5.34 -6.27
CA VAL A 49 -15.14 4.25 -7.05
C VAL A 49 -16.62 4.47 -7.33
N LYS A 50 -17.37 5.08 -6.40
CA LYS A 50 -18.78 5.47 -6.61
C LYS A 50 -18.91 6.60 -7.62
N SER A 51 -18.04 7.61 -7.54
CA SER A 51 -17.99 8.73 -8.49
C SER A 51 -17.72 8.23 -9.91
N ILE A 52 -16.72 7.36 -10.08
CA ILE A 52 -16.39 6.74 -11.37
C ILE A 52 -17.60 5.97 -11.92
N GLN A 53 -18.25 5.14 -11.10
CA GLN A 53 -19.41 4.36 -11.52
C GLN A 53 -20.57 5.26 -12.02
N VAL A 54 -20.86 6.36 -11.32
CA VAL A 54 -21.91 7.32 -11.74
C VAL A 54 -21.53 8.02 -13.05
N ARG A 55 -20.30 8.51 -13.17
CA ARG A 55 -19.83 9.21 -14.38
C ARG A 55 -19.83 8.31 -15.61
N LEU A 56 -19.41 7.04 -15.46
CA LEU A 56 -19.42 6.09 -16.56
C LEU A 56 -20.83 5.72 -17.00
N ARG A 57 -21.78 5.50 -16.07
CA ARG A 57 -23.19 5.20 -16.41
C ARG A 57 -23.87 6.28 -17.25
N GLY A 58 -23.36 7.52 -17.24
CA GLY A 58 -23.85 8.61 -18.07
C GLY A 58 -23.42 8.53 -19.55
N ILE A 59 -22.57 7.57 -19.92
CA ILE A 59 -22.05 7.40 -21.28
C ILE A 59 -22.84 6.29 -22.00
N ASP A 60 -23.32 6.59 -23.20
CA ASP A 60 -23.85 5.53 -24.08
C ASP A 60 -22.69 4.69 -24.64
N ARG A 61 -22.47 3.52 -24.03
CA ARG A 61 -21.45 2.55 -24.46
C ARG A 61 -21.57 2.19 -25.95
N ALA A 62 -22.78 2.10 -26.51
CA ALA A 62 -22.97 1.70 -27.91
C ALA A 62 -22.50 2.75 -28.91
N SER A 63 -22.43 4.03 -28.49
CA SER A 63 -21.90 5.12 -29.29
C SER A 63 -20.36 5.16 -29.36
N LEU A 64 -19.68 4.39 -28.50
CA LEU A 64 -18.21 4.35 -28.42
C LEU A 64 -17.59 3.47 -29.51
N SER A 65 -16.39 3.84 -29.96
CA SER A 65 -15.57 2.95 -30.80
C SER A 65 -15.19 1.67 -30.07
N ALA A 66 -14.84 0.60 -30.79
CA ALA A 66 -14.49 -0.69 -30.19
C ALA A 66 -13.38 -0.57 -29.12
N ASN A 67 -12.33 0.22 -29.37
CA ASN A 67 -11.26 0.45 -28.39
C ASN A 67 -11.74 1.24 -27.17
N ALA A 68 -12.65 2.20 -27.36
CA ALA A 68 -13.21 2.97 -26.26
C ALA A 68 -14.18 2.12 -25.41
N GLN A 69 -14.90 1.17 -26.00
CA GLN A 69 -15.72 0.21 -25.27
C GLN A 69 -14.86 -0.66 -24.35
N ILE A 70 -13.71 -1.16 -24.82
CA ILE A 70 -12.79 -1.96 -23.98
C ILE A 70 -12.32 -1.14 -22.77
N ARG A 71 -11.91 0.12 -22.98
CA ARG A 71 -11.48 1.00 -21.87
C ARG A 71 -12.60 1.31 -20.91
N TYR A 72 -13.80 1.58 -21.43
CA TYR A 72 -15.01 1.77 -20.63
C TYR A 72 -15.28 0.56 -19.75
N ASP A 73 -15.36 -0.64 -20.35
CA ASP A 73 -15.68 -1.88 -19.64
C ASP A 73 -14.63 -2.20 -18.57
N THR A 74 -13.35 -1.94 -18.85
CA THR A 74 -12.25 -2.16 -17.89
C THR A 74 -12.42 -1.29 -16.65
N ILE A 75 -12.69 0.01 -16.83
CA ILE A 75 -12.81 0.95 -15.70
C ILE A 75 -14.14 0.76 -14.98
N ALA A 76 -15.22 0.46 -15.71
CA ALA A 76 -16.51 0.12 -15.11
C ALA A 76 -16.38 -1.12 -14.21
N TYR A 77 -15.72 -2.18 -14.70
CA TYR A 77 -15.47 -3.38 -13.91
C TYR A 77 -14.64 -3.10 -12.65
N ALA A 78 -13.56 -2.31 -12.77
CA ALA A 78 -12.74 -1.92 -11.63
C ALA A 78 -13.55 -1.15 -10.58
N ALA A 79 -14.32 -0.13 -10.99
CA ALA A 79 -15.16 0.65 -10.08
C ALA A 79 -16.26 -0.19 -9.43
N GLU A 80 -16.93 -1.04 -10.19
CA GLU A 80 -17.98 -1.92 -9.70
C GLU A 80 -17.44 -2.97 -8.71
N SER A 81 -16.26 -3.53 -8.98
CA SER A 81 -15.54 -4.40 -8.05
C SER A 81 -15.17 -3.70 -6.76
N GLY A 82 -14.70 -2.44 -6.82
CA GLY A 82 -14.45 -1.62 -5.65
C GLY A 82 -15.71 -1.36 -4.83
N VAL A 83 -16.84 -1.07 -5.48
CA VAL A 83 -18.15 -0.88 -4.82
C VAL A 83 -18.62 -2.17 -4.15
N MET A 84 -18.50 -3.33 -4.82
CA MET A 84 -18.83 -4.64 -4.22
C MET A 84 -17.96 -4.91 -2.99
N GLY A 85 -16.67 -4.56 -3.04
CA GLY A 85 -15.72 -4.72 -1.94
C GLY A 85 -16.14 -3.99 -0.65
N LEU A 86 -16.91 -2.90 -0.75
CA LEU A 86 -17.40 -2.13 0.41
C LEU A 86 -18.34 -2.92 1.33
N ARG A 87 -18.93 -4.02 0.85
CA ARG A 87 -19.73 -4.94 1.67
C ARG A 87 -18.87 -5.63 2.73
N PHE A 88 -17.59 -5.85 2.46
CA PHE A 88 -16.71 -6.64 3.31
C PHE A 88 -15.82 -5.73 4.16
N PRO A 89 -15.72 -5.97 5.48
CA PRO A 89 -14.89 -5.16 6.38
C PRO A 89 -13.37 -5.32 6.14
N PHE A 90 -12.99 -6.11 5.13
CA PHE A 90 -11.62 -6.43 4.75
C PHE A 90 -11.39 -6.40 3.22
N GLY A 91 -12.40 -6.08 2.41
CA GLY A 91 -12.28 -6.10 0.94
C GLY A 91 -11.65 -4.83 0.36
N GLY A 92 -12.03 -3.66 0.88
CA GLY A 92 -11.50 -2.35 0.49
C GLY A 92 -11.85 -1.91 -0.94
N ALA A 93 -12.26 -0.65 -1.12
CA ALA A 93 -12.66 -0.14 -2.44
C ALA A 93 -11.50 -0.10 -3.46
N ALA A 94 -10.26 0.06 -3.00
CA ALA A 94 -9.07 0.12 -3.86
C ALA A 94 -8.81 -1.20 -4.63
N ALA A 95 -9.34 -2.34 -4.15
CA ALA A 95 -9.09 -3.66 -4.72
C ALA A 95 -9.40 -3.75 -6.22
N GLY A 96 -10.46 -3.06 -6.66
CA GLY A 96 -10.85 -3.02 -8.08
C GLY A 96 -9.81 -2.39 -9.00
N PHE A 97 -9.02 -1.44 -8.49
CA PHE A 97 -7.94 -0.76 -9.22
C PHE A 97 -6.56 -1.37 -8.95
N ASN A 98 -6.41 -2.14 -7.86
CA ASN A 98 -5.18 -2.83 -7.50
C ASN A 98 -5.05 -4.24 -8.13
N GLY A 99 -6.05 -4.68 -8.89
CA GLY A 99 -6.03 -5.98 -9.58
C GLY A 99 -6.33 -7.18 -8.68
N GLY A 100 -6.87 -6.95 -7.47
CA GLY A 100 -7.20 -8.01 -6.53
C GLY A 100 -7.52 -7.48 -5.13
N THR A 101 -8.17 -8.33 -4.34
CA THR A 101 -8.53 -8.05 -2.94
C THR A 101 -7.54 -8.71 -1.99
N ALA A 102 -7.18 -8.01 -0.91
CA ALA A 102 -6.27 -8.49 0.12
C ALA A 102 -6.99 -8.43 1.48
N PRO A 103 -7.58 -9.55 1.95
CA PRO A 103 -8.40 -9.55 3.16
C PRO A 103 -7.59 -9.30 4.44
N PHE A 104 -6.27 -9.47 4.36
CA PHE A 104 -5.37 -9.32 5.49
C PHE A 104 -4.37 -8.20 5.18
N PRO A 105 -4.18 -7.23 6.09
CA PRO A 105 -3.23 -6.13 5.88
C PRO A 105 -1.78 -6.61 5.78
N VAL A 106 -1.46 -7.74 6.41
CA VAL A 106 -0.12 -8.34 6.39
C VAL A 106 -0.22 -9.83 6.10
N THR A 107 0.55 -10.27 5.11
CA THR A 107 0.77 -11.68 4.74
C THR A 107 2.26 -11.87 4.45
N GLN A 108 2.65 -13.06 4.03
CA GLN A 108 4.01 -13.33 3.55
C GLN A 108 4.33 -12.68 2.19
N GLN A 109 3.32 -12.12 1.50
CA GLN A 109 3.42 -11.49 0.17
C GLN A 109 2.99 -10.02 0.16
N ASP A 110 2.28 -9.57 1.20
CA ASP A 110 1.70 -8.24 1.30
C ASP A 110 2.14 -7.52 2.59
N GLY A 111 1.78 -6.25 2.68
CA GLY A 111 2.10 -5.38 3.81
C GLY A 111 3.28 -4.46 3.56
N THR A 112 3.43 -3.47 4.44
CA THR A 112 4.38 -2.37 4.30
C THR A 112 5.83 -2.85 4.29
N ILE A 113 6.21 -3.77 5.17
CA ILE A 113 7.57 -4.34 5.22
C ILE A 113 7.92 -5.11 3.94
N THR A 114 6.95 -5.80 3.35
CA THR A 114 7.18 -6.61 2.14
C THR A 114 7.34 -5.74 0.90
N ARG A 115 6.63 -4.60 0.81
CA ARG A 115 6.58 -3.77 -0.41
C ARG A 115 7.49 -2.54 -0.37
N LEU A 116 7.47 -1.76 0.72
CA LEU A 116 8.07 -0.42 0.70
C LEU A 116 9.60 -0.40 0.60
N PRO A 117 10.36 -1.27 1.30
CA PRO A 117 11.81 -1.27 1.19
C PRO A 117 12.31 -1.49 -0.25
N GLU A 118 11.72 -2.46 -0.96
CA GLU A 118 12.05 -2.73 -2.36
C GLU A 118 11.61 -1.58 -3.26
N PHE A 119 10.39 -1.06 -3.09
CA PHE A 119 9.92 0.09 -3.86
C PHE A 119 10.83 1.32 -3.74
N LEU A 120 11.27 1.64 -2.52
CA LEU A 120 12.17 2.76 -2.26
C LEU A 120 13.54 2.54 -2.90
N ASP A 121 14.05 1.31 -2.90
CA ASP A 121 15.32 0.99 -3.52
C ASP A 121 15.27 1.04 -5.05
N SER A 122 14.32 0.34 -5.66
CA SER A 122 14.33 0.08 -7.10
C SER A 122 13.49 1.05 -7.93
N GLN A 123 12.43 1.62 -7.37
CA GLN A 123 11.49 2.46 -8.14
C GLN A 123 11.61 3.95 -7.84
N HIS A 124 11.78 4.34 -6.57
CA HIS A 124 11.95 5.74 -6.22
C HIS A 124 13.25 6.29 -6.82
N GLN A 125 13.15 7.26 -7.74
CA GLN A 125 14.31 7.86 -8.42
C GLN A 125 14.94 8.97 -7.59
N ILE A 126 16.27 8.94 -7.46
CA ILE A 126 17.09 9.97 -6.83
C ILE A 126 18.01 10.56 -7.89
N ALA A 127 17.71 11.78 -8.35
CA ALA A 127 18.57 12.54 -9.26
C ALA A 127 19.23 13.75 -8.56
N ASP A 128 18.59 14.28 -7.51
CA ASP A 128 19.04 15.46 -6.78
C ASP A 128 18.64 15.41 -5.29
N ALA A 129 18.91 16.49 -4.56
CA ALA A 129 18.59 16.59 -3.14
C ALA A 129 17.09 16.57 -2.84
N ALA A 130 16.25 17.14 -3.72
CA ALA A 130 14.79 17.16 -3.50
C ALA A 130 14.21 15.74 -3.61
N ASP A 131 14.75 14.93 -4.52
CA ASP A 131 14.40 13.53 -4.60
C ASP A 131 14.83 12.75 -3.36
N ALA A 132 16.06 12.97 -2.88
CA ALA A 132 16.54 12.34 -1.66
C ALA A 132 15.71 12.75 -0.42
N ASP A 133 15.23 13.99 -0.35
CA ASP A 133 14.27 14.43 0.66
C ASP A 133 12.91 13.75 0.50
N ALA A 134 12.42 13.55 -0.72
CA ALA A 134 11.19 12.82 -0.99
C ALA A 134 11.28 11.35 -0.58
N TYR A 135 12.44 10.71 -0.74
CA TYR A 135 12.72 9.38 -0.18
C TYR A 135 12.57 9.38 1.34
N LEU A 136 13.19 10.34 2.04
CA LEU A 136 13.11 10.45 3.50
C LEU A 136 11.68 10.75 3.99
N ALA A 137 10.90 11.51 3.23
CA ALA A 137 9.48 11.76 3.52
C ALA A 137 8.67 10.46 3.46
N ARG A 138 8.91 9.61 2.46
CA ARG A 138 8.30 8.27 2.39
C ARG A 138 8.77 7.36 3.51
N LEU A 139 10.05 7.41 3.86
CA LEU A 139 10.58 6.64 5.00
C LEU A 139 9.91 7.05 6.32
N GLN A 140 9.66 8.35 6.53
CA GLN A 140 8.89 8.83 7.66
C GLN A 140 7.42 8.37 7.59
N GLY A 141 6.80 8.42 6.40
CA GLY A 141 5.43 7.95 6.16
C GLY A 141 5.25 6.44 6.38
N MET A 142 6.30 5.64 6.13
CA MET A 142 6.30 4.19 6.37
C MET A 142 5.96 3.84 7.81
N ALA A 143 6.42 4.62 8.80
CA ALA A 143 6.09 4.39 10.21
C ALA A 143 4.58 4.53 10.45
N LYS A 144 3.93 5.52 9.82
CA LYS A 144 2.47 5.68 9.88
C LYS A 144 1.75 4.51 9.22
N LEU A 145 2.23 4.02 8.07
CA LEU A 145 1.61 2.86 7.42
C LEU A 145 1.65 1.61 8.30
N LEU A 146 2.78 1.37 8.99
CA LEU A 146 2.92 0.26 9.93
C LEU A 146 1.91 0.39 11.08
N ASP A 147 1.69 1.59 11.61
CA ASP A 147 0.69 1.84 12.65
C ASP A 147 -0.75 1.67 12.14
N ASP A 148 -1.06 2.13 10.92
CA ASP A 148 -2.37 1.94 10.29
C ASP A 148 -2.66 0.44 10.03
N GLU A 149 -1.67 -0.31 9.54
CA GLU A 149 -1.74 -1.76 9.40
C GLU A 149 -1.91 -2.45 10.77
N THR A 150 -1.20 -1.98 11.80
CA THR A 150 -1.33 -2.49 13.18
C THR A 150 -2.75 -2.33 13.70
N ALA A 151 -3.33 -1.14 13.57
CA ALA A 151 -4.71 -0.88 13.98
C ALA A 151 -5.70 -1.78 13.23
N ARG A 152 -5.48 -1.98 11.92
CA ARG A 152 -6.32 -2.88 11.10
C ARG A 152 -6.19 -4.34 11.53
N ILE A 153 -4.98 -4.81 11.85
CA ILE A 153 -4.73 -6.16 12.40
C ILE A 153 -5.54 -6.35 13.70
N GLU A 154 -5.48 -5.39 14.61
CA GLU A 154 -6.19 -5.47 15.90
C GLU A 154 -7.71 -5.48 15.72
N GLU A 155 -8.23 -4.60 14.86
CA GLU A 155 -9.66 -4.53 14.53
C GLU A 155 -10.16 -5.85 13.92
N GLN A 156 -9.46 -6.35 12.90
CA GLN A 156 -9.80 -7.58 12.21
C GLN A 156 -9.69 -8.80 13.14
N ALA A 157 -8.65 -8.85 13.99
CA ALA A 157 -8.47 -9.93 14.96
C ALA A 157 -9.61 -10.00 15.98
N GLY A 158 -10.18 -8.84 16.36
CA GLY A 158 -11.38 -8.76 17.19
C GLY A 158 -12.62 -9.41 16.55
N LYS A 159 -12.63 -9.56 15.23
CA LYS A 159 -13.72 -10.12 14.41
C LYS A 159 -13.43 -11.54 13.90
N GLY A 160 -12.33 -12.17 14.33
CA GLY A 160 -11.94 -13.49 13.81
C GLY A 160 -11.34 -13.46 12.40
N ILE A 161 -10.92 -12.28 11.92
CA ILE A 161 -10.25 -12.10 10.63
C ILE A 161 -8.74 -11.98 10.85
N MET A 162 -7.99 -12.98 10.41
CA MET A 162 -6.53 -13.03 10.38
C MET A 162 -6.11 -14.09 9.37
N PRO A 163 -4.87 -14.08 8.86
CA PRO A 163 -4.39 -15.14 7.98
C PRO A 163 -4.41 -16.53 8.64
N PRO A 164 -4.38 -17.61 7.84
CA PRO A 164 -4.12 -18.97 8.33
C PRO A 164 -2.78 -19.06 9.08
N ASP A 165 -2.65 -20.04 9.98
CA ASP A 165 -1.50 -20.20 10.87
C ASP A 165 -0.14 -20.27 10.14
N PHE A 166 -0.08 -20.96 9.01
CA PHE A 166 1.14 -21.08 8.20
C PHE A 166 1.52 -19.77 7.49
N ILE A 167 0.54 -18.95 7.12
CA ILE A 167 0.78 -17.60 6.60
C ILE A 167 1.26 -16.71 7.75
N CYS A 168 0.58 -16.75 8.89
CA CYS A 168 0.97 -15.99 10.08
C CYS A 168 2.39 -16.32 10.51
N LYS A 169 2.77 -17.61 10.56
CA LYS A 169 4.13 -18.04 10.92
C LYS A 169 5.18 -17.47 9.97
N THR A 170 4.92 -17.53 8.66
CA THR A 170 5.87 -17.05 7.65
C THR A 170 6.01 -15.53 7.69
N ALA A 171 4.88 -14.81 7.71
CA ALA A 171 4.86 -13.35 7.79
C ALA A 171 5.55 -12.85 9.07
N LEU A 172 5.24 -13.46 10.23
CA LEU A 172 5.85 -13.07 11.49
C LEU A 172 7.37 -13.27 11.47
N GLY A 173 7.86 -14.36 10.86
CA GLY A 173 9.28 -14.59 10.64
C GLY A 173 9.94 -13.47 9.83
N GLN A 174 9.32 -13.08 8.70
CA GLN A 174 9.81 -11.98 7.86
C GLN A 174 9.84 -10.64 8.60
N LEU A 175 8.79 -10.30 9.36
CA LEU A 175 8.76 -9.07 10.15
C LEU A 175 9.87 -9.05 11.21
N GLN A 176 10.05 -10.16 11.93
CA GLN A 176 11.07 -10.30 12.95
C GLN A 176 12.49 -10.26 12.36
N ASP A 177 12.71 -10.91 11.22
CA ASP A 177 14.01 -10.91 10.56
C ASP A 177 14.35 -9.53 10.00
N PHE A 178 13.37 -8.82 9.42
CA PHE A 178 13.54 -7.42 9.05
C PHE A 178 13.93 -6.59 10.28
N ARG A 179 13.23 -6.77 11.42
CA ARG A 179 13.49 -6.01 12.64
C ARG A 179 14.87 -6.30 13.28
N LYS A 180 15.40 -7.51 13.11
CA LYS A 180 16.71 -7.93 13.68
C LYS A 180 17.90 -7.29 12.99
N THR A 181 17.77 -6.95 11.70
CA THR A 181 18.83 -6.26 10.96
C THR A 181 19.16 -4.95 11.64
N ALA A 182 20.45 -4.61 11.79
CA ALA A 182 20.82 -3.31 12.33
C ALA A 182 20.31 -2.19 11.42
N ALA A 183 19.82 -1.09 11.97
CA ALA A 183 19.21 -0.02 11.17
C ALA A 183 20.19 0.53 10.11
N ALA A 184 21.48 0.62 10.44
CA ALA A 184 22.52 1.07 9.51
C ALA A 184 22.73 0.11 8.31
N ASP A 185 22.45 -1.19 8.49
CA ASP A 185 22.58 -2.22 7.46
C ASP A 185 21.27 -2.39 6.64
N GLN A 186 20.19 -1.72 7.06
CA GLN A 186 18.93 -1.81 6.33
C GLN A 186 19.03 -1.20 4.95
N LYS A 187 18.37 -1.83 3.99
CA LYS A 187 18.27 -1.29 2.63
C LYS A 187 17.64 0.10 2.59
N LEU A 188 16.75 0.39 3.54
CA LEU A 188 16.16 1.71 3.76
C LEU A 188 17.22 2.82 3.98
N VAL A 189 18.36 2.49 4.58
CA VAL A 189 19.47 3.42 4.88
C VAL A 189 20.58 3.30 3.84
N THR A 190 20.99 2.08 3.50
CA THR A 190 22.12 1.86 2.58
C THR A 190 21.80 2.35 1.16
N SER A 191 20.58 2.15 0.66
CA SER A 191 20.17 2.57 -0.70
C SER A 191 20.34 4.08 -0.91
N ILE A 192 19.70 4.91 -0.06
CA ILE A 192 19.81 6.37 -0.18
C ILE A 192 21.25 6.84 0.03
N THR A 193 22.00 6.23 0.96
CA THR A 193 23.41 6.56 1.21
C THR A 193 24.27 6.34 -0.04
N GLU A 194 24.19 5.14 -0.62
CA GLU A 194 24.98 4.76 -1.80
C GLU A 194 24.63 5.62 -3.02
N ARG A 195 23.34 5.83 -3.25
CA ARG A 195 22.83 6.54 -4.44
C ARG A 195 23.13 8.03 -4.38
N THR A 196 23.01 8.66 -3.21
CA THR A 196 23.36 10.09 -3.03
C THR A 196 24.87 10.32 -3.07
N HIS A 197 25.67 9.43 -2.48
CA HIS A 197 27.14 9.48 -2.58
C HIS A 197 27.60 9.35 -4.03
N LYS A 198 27.08 8.37 -4.79
CA LYS A 198 27.42 8.17 -6.20
C LYS A 198 27.16 9.40 -7.07
N LEU A 199 26.14 10.19 -6.73
CA LEU A 199 25.76 11.41 -7.44
C LEU A 199 26.37 12.69 -6.86
N ASN A 200 27.20 12.59 -5.82
CA ASN A 200 27.75 13.73 -5.07
C ASN A 200 26.67 14.71 -4.58
N ILE A 201 25.51 14.20 -4.17
CA ILE A 201 24.42 15.03 -3.63
C ILE A 201 24.78 15.42 -2.20
N ALA A 202 25.02 16.70 -1.97
CA ALA A 202 25.39 17.22 -0.65
C ALA A 202 24.32 16.94 0.42
N GLY A 203 24.75 16.54 1.62
CA GLY A 203 23.88 16.27 2.76
C GLY A 203 24.28 15.01 3.52
N ASP A 204 23.83 14.90 4.77
CA ASP A 204 24.02 13.70 5.60
C ASP A 204 22.81 12.75 5.46
N TRP A 205 22.67 12.16 4.27
CA TRP A 205 21.54 11.30 3.94
C TRP A 205 21.52 10.02 4.77
N HIS A 206 22.71 9.50 5.11
CA HIS A 206 22.88 8.33 5.97
C HIS A 206 22.31 8.58 7.37
N ALA A 207 22.78 9.60 8.09
CA ALA A 207 22.34 9.85 9.46
C ALA A 207 20.85 10.20 9.53
N ARG A 208 20.32 10.91 8.53
CA ARG A 208 18.89 11.22 8.44
C ARG A 208 18.03 9.97 8.26
N ALA A 209 18.40 9.08 7.33
CA ALA A 209 17.68 7.83 7.13
C ALA A 209 17.81 6.90 8.34
N LEU A 210 19.01 6.74 8.89
CA LEU A 210 19.30 5.94 10.08
C LEU A 210 18.41 6.37 11.25
N LYS A 211 18.37 7.67 11.54
CA LYS A 211 17.54 8.23 12.60
C LYS A 211 16.06 7.92 12.39
N LEU A 212 15.54 8.02 11.17
CA LEU A 212 14.14 7.69 10.87
C LEU A 212 13.84 6.21 11.10
N VAL A 213 14.75 5.32 10.68
CA VAL A 213 14.58 3.89 10.90
C VAL A 213 14.58 3.55 12.39
N GLU A 214 15.54 4.07 13.15
CA GLU A 214 15.69 3.78 14.58
C GLU A 214 14.57 4.39 15.44
N SER A 215 14.18 5.63 15.15
CA SER A 215 13.24 6.38 16.01
C SER A 215 11.78 6.21 15.62
N SER A 216 11.48 5.82 14.38
CA SER A 216 10.11 5.75 13.87
C SER A 216 9.76 4.38 13.31
N VAL A 217 10.49 3.88 12.31
CA VAL A 217 10.12 2.64 11.59
C VAL A 217 10.22 1.42 12.50
N TYR A 218 11.33 1.25 13.23
CA TYR A 218 11.54 0.09 14.09
C TYR A 218 10.57 0.05 15.26
N PRO A 219 10.32 1.15 15.99
CA PRO A 219 9.27 1.16 17.02
C PRO A 219 7.87 0.86 16.48
N ALA A 220 7.51 1.33 15.28
CA ALA A 220 6.24 1.00 14.64
C ALA A 220 6.16 -0.49 14.25
N LEU A 221 7.24 -1.03 13.71
CA LEU A 221 7.35 -2.46 13.42
C LEU A 221 7.27 -3.33 14.68
N ASP A 222 7.87 -2.90 15.79
CA ASP A 222 7.77 -3.62 17.07
C ASP A 222 6.31 -3.70 17.55
N ARG A 223 5.53 -2.62 17.40
CA ARG A 223 4.08 -2.63 17.68
C ARG A 223 3.32 -3.58 16.75
N GLN A 224 3.62 -3.54 15.45
CA GLN A 224 2.99 -4.42 14.47
C GLN A 224 3.29 -5.90 14.76
N ILE A 225 4.54 -6.23 15.06
CA ILE A 225 4.96 -7.59 15.44
C ILE A 225 4.18 -8.07 16.66
N ALA A 226 4.01 -7.22 17.69
CA ALA A 226 3.26 -7.56 18.89
C ALA A 226 1.77 -7.83 18.59
N ALA A 227 1.12 -6.92 17.85
CA ALA A 227 -0.29 -7.06 17.47
C ALA A 227 -0.52 -8.29 16.58
N PHE A 228 0.33 -8.49 15.58
CA PHE A 228 0.26 -9.61 14.66
C PHE A 228 0.51 -10.94 15.38
N SER A 229 1.46 -11.01 16.32
CA SER A 229 1.70 -12.20 17.16
C SER A 229 0.47 -12.56 18.00
N LYS A 230 -0.21 -11.56 18.58
CA LYS A 230 -1.44 -11.76 19.35
C LYS A 230 -2.59 -12.25 18.48
N ALA A 231 -2.73 -11.72 17.26
CA ALA A 231 -3.71 -12.20 16.29
C ALA A 231 -3.40 -13.65 15.85
N ALA A 232 -2.15 -13.92 15.50
CA ALA A 232 -1.66 -15.22 15.04
C ALA A 232 -1.90 -16.35 16.04
N ALA A 233 -1.89 -16.07 17.36
CA ALA A 233 -2.20 -17.05 18.39
C ALA A 233 -3.62 -17.64 18.30
N LYS A 234 -4.52 -17.01 17.55
CA LYS A 234 -5.90 -17.46 17.30
C LYS A 234 -6.10 -18.02 15.88
N ALA A 235 -5.06 -18.02 15.05
CA ALA A 235 -5.15 -18.47 13.67
C ALA A 235 -5.37 -19.98 13.59
N THR A 236 -6.08 -20.42 12.55
CA THR A 236 -6.29 -21.83 12.23
C THR A 236 -5.58 -22.18 10.94
N ASN A 237 -5.42 -23.47 10.64
CA ASN A 237 -4.83 -23.95 9.40
C ASN A 237 -5.79 -23.94 8.19
N VAL A 238 -7.01 -23.41 8.34
CA VAL A 238 -7.99 -23.36 7.25
C VAL A 238 -7.59 -22.26 6.26
N ALA A 239 -7.12 -22.69 5.10
CA ALA A 239 -6.54 -21.82 4.08
C ALA A 239 -7.55 -20.92 3.35
N GLY A 240 -8.77 -21.41 3.14
CA GLY A 240 -9.76 -20.73 2.31
C GLY A 240 -10.43 -19.55 3.02
N VAL A 241 -10.68 -18.48 2.27
CA VAL A 241 -11.40 -17.27 2.75
C VAL A 241 -12.86 -17.52 3.10
N HIS A 242 -13.44 -18.67 2.72
CA HIS A 242 -14.80 -19.08 3.08
C HIS A 242 -15.07 -19.06 4.60
N ARG A 243 -14.03 -19.18 5.44
CA ARG A 243 -14.15 -19.08 6.90
C ARG A 243 -14.32 -17.66 7.43
N LEU A 244 -14.01 -16.65 6.62
CA LEU A 244 -14.16 -15.25 7.02
C LEU A 244 -15.64 -14.89 7.09
N PRO A 245 -16.02 -13.81 7.79
CA PRO A 245 -17.38 -13.29 7.75
C PRO A 245 -17.84 -13.10 6.30
N ASP A 246 -18.94 -13.77 5.94
CA ASP A 246 -19.49 -13.76 4.57
C ASP A 246 -18.53 -14.29 3.48
N GLY A 247 -17.63 -15.19 3.87
CA GLY A 247 -16.50 -15.64 3.04
C GLY A 247 -16.87 -16.36 1.75
N ALA A 248 -18.05 -16.98 1.68
CA ALA A 248 -18.54 -17.62 0.44
C ALA A 248 -19.01 -16.60 -0.60
N ALA A 249 -19.48 -15.42 -0.17
CA ALA A 249 -19.81 -14.32 -1.09
C ALA A 249 -18.58 -13.50 -1.47
N TYR A 250 -17.54 -13.52 -0.62
CA TYR A 250 -16.26 -12.89 -0.89
C TYR A 250 -15.42 -13.66 -1.92
N TYR A 251 -15.54 -14.99 -1.98
CA TYR A 251 -14.83 -15.86 -2.92
C TYR A 251 -15.50 -15.85 -4.30
#